data_AF-A0A2H0H007-F1
#
_entry.id   AF-A0A2H0H007-F1
#
_cell.length_a   1.000
_cell.length_b   1.000
_cell.length_c   1.000
_cell.angle_alpha   90.00
_cell.angle_beta   90.00
_cell.angle_gamma   90.00
#
_symmetry.space_group_name_H-M   'P 1'
#
loop_
_entity.id
_entity.type
_entity.pdbx_description
1 polymer ?
#
loop_
_entity_poly.entity_id
_entity_poly.type
_entity_poly.pdbx_seq_one_letter_code
_entity_poly.pdbx_strand_id
1 'polypeptide(L)'
;MKIEKRGIVALIVLLIFRTGTAIIAQETTILDSFTLNKNDGKIYLNWVITSGSTCDGTKILRSTDQVHFAQIGEILGICGSASFPVGYEFVDENPVKNQRNYYLLELGRSGTSEIASIEIIDLHDKGYQIRPNPASTQTTIYFDNDKQEKHLLALYHLDGVLVHTSVTFGSFFNIYTANLPVGLYIFTISGAENSTLVKGKVIIQH
;
A
#
# COMPACT_ATOMS: atom_id res chain seq x y z
N MET A 1 62.70 -2.41 62.12
CA MET A 1 62.57 -1.61 60.89
C MET A 1 63.13 -2.40 59.70
N LYS A 2 62.28 -3.19 59.03
CA LYS A 2 62.38 -3.48 57.59
C LYS A 2 61.08 -4.18 57.15
N ILE A 3 60.51 -3.64 56.09
CA ILE A 3 59.16 -3.82 55.60
C ILE A 3 59.17 -4.97 54.59
N GLU A 4 58.39 -6.02 54.82
CA GLU A 4 58.10 -7.03 53.78
C GLU A 4 57.08 -6.45 52.79
N LYS A 5 57.52 -6.22 51.55
CA LYS A 5 56.62 -5.90 50.43
C LYS A 5 56.18 -7.21 49.76
N ARG A 6 54.91 -7.57 49.94
CA ARG A 6 54.17 -8.55 49.14
C ARG A 6 54.09 -8.07 47.69
N GLY A 7 54.67 -8.83 46.75
CA GLY A 7 54.44 -8.67 45.32
C GLY A 7 53.24 -9.49 44.88
N ILE A 8 52.14 -8.83 44.51
CA ILE A 8 50.97 -9.45 43.88
C ILE A 8 51.23 -9.50 42.37
N VAL A 9 51.34 -10.70 41.80
CA VAL A 9 51.37 -10.90 40.35
C VAL A 9 49.92 -10.90 39.86
N ALA A 10 49.51 -9.85 39.15
CA ALA A 10 48.20 -9.77 38.53
C ALA A 10 48.27 -10.35 37.10
N LEU A 11 47.55 -11.45 36.88
CA LEU A 11 47.38 -12.10 35.59
C LEU A 11 46.35 -11.29 34.75
N ILE A 12 46.78 -10.67 33.67
CA ILE A 12 45.92 -9.86 32.80
C ILE A 12 45.33 -10.78 31.72
N VAL A 13 44.05 -11.13 31.86
CA VAL A 13 43.30 -11.87 30.83
C VAL A 13 42.78 -10.88 29.80
N LEU A 14 43.27 -10.97 28.56
CA LEU A 14 42.87 -10.11 27.45
C LEU A 14 41.60 -10.68 26.80
N LEU A 15 40.43 -10.10 27.13
CA LEU A 15 39.15 -10.42 26.50
C LEU A 15 39.04 -9.71 25.15
N ILE A 16 39.13 -10.47 24.06
CA ILE A 16 38.90 -9.96 22.69
C ILE A 16 37.38 -9.94 22.45
N PHE A 17 36.75 -8.79 22.63
CA PHE A 17 35.38 -8.56 22.16
C PHE A 17 35.39 -8.45 20.63
N ARG A 18 34.93 -9.51 19.94
CA ARG A 18 34.59 -9.42 18.51
C ARG A 18 33.24 -8.74 18.39
N THR A 19 33.24 -7.45 18.08
CA THR A 19 32.05 -6.77 17.60
C THR A 19 31.70 -7.33 16.22
N GLY A 20 30.60 -8.07 16.14
CA GLY A 20 30.06 -8.48 14.85
C GLY A 20 29.62 -7.25 14.08
N THR A 21 30.26 -6.94 12.97
CA THR A 21 29.71 -5.97 12.02
C THR A 21 28.52 -6.62 11.35
N ALA A 22 27.31 -6.13 11.64
CA ALA A 22 26.16 -6.44 10.81
C ALA A 22 26.47 -5.90 9.40
N ILE A 23 26.65 -6.81 8.44
CA ILE A 23 26.68 -6.45 7.03
C ILE A 23 25.24 -6.09 6.70
N ILE A 24 24.93 -4.80 6.62
CA ILE A 24 23.73 -4.36 5.92
C ILE A 24 24.04 -4.61 4.45
N ALA A 25 23.54 -5.72 3.90
CA ALA A 25 23.52 -5.90 2.46
C ALA A 25 22.63 -4.79 1.90
N GLN A 26 23.27 -3.80 1.25
CA GLN A 26 22.53 -2.80 0.51
C GLN A 26 21.97 -3.50 -0.73
N GLU A 27 20.66 -3.68 -0.77
CA GLU A 27 19.96 -4.19 -1.96
C GLU A 27 20.05 -3.08 -3.02
N THR A 28 21.14 -3.10 -3.79
CA THR A 28 21.29 -2.22 -4.95
C THR A 28 20.35 -2.73 -6.02
N THR A 29 19.10 -2.26 -5.97
CA THR A 29 18.13 -2.55 -7.02
C THR A 29 18.67 -2.02 -8.35
N ILE A 30 18.61 -2.85 -9.39
CA ILE A 30 18.95 -2.44 -10.76
C ILE A 30 17.83 -1.60 -11.41
N LEU A 31 16.86 -1.13 -10.62
CA LEU A 31 15.70 -0.39 -11.06
C LEU A 31 15.85 1.11 -10.77
N ASP A 32 15.63 1.93 -11.79
CA ASP A 32 15.40 3.36 -11.63
C ASP A 32 14.01 3.64 -11.04
N SER A 33 13.03 2.80 -11.38
CA SER A 33 11.67 2.93 -10.86
C SER A 33 10.91 1.60 -10.87
N PHE A 34 9.97 1.46 -9.94
CA PHE A 34 8.92 0.45 -9.97
C PHE A 34 7.63 1.09 -9.44
N THR A 35 6.61 1.20 -10.30
CA THR A 35 5.38 1.94 -10.04
C THR A 35 4.14 1.11 -10.38
N LEU A 36 3.08 1.37 -9.63
CA LEU A 36 1.78 0.71 -9.78
C LEU A 36 0.72 1.77 -10.06
N ASN A 37 -0.08 1.55 -11.09
CA ASN A 37 -1.22 2.39 -11.41
C ASN A 37 -2.47 1.52 -11.55
N LYS A 38 -3.60 1.98 -11.02
CA LYS A 38 -4.89 1.31 -11.23
C LYS A 38 -5.66 1.99 -12.35
N ASN A 39 -6.28 1.19 -13.20
CA ASN A 39 -7.20 1.67 -14.23
C ASN A 39 -8.18 0.55 -14.57
N ASP A 40 -9.48 0.87 -14.64
CA ASP A 40 -10.56 -0.06 -15.00
C ASP A 40 -10.53 -1.40 -14.22
N GLY A 41 -10.29 -1.32 -12.91
CA GLY A 41 -10.22 -2.50 -12.03
C GLY A 41 -8.96 -3.36 -12.20
N LYS A 42 -8.03 -2.99 -13.08
CA LYS A 42 -6.73 -3.65 -13.31
C LYS A 42 -5.60 -2.90 -12.65
N ILE A 43 -4.45 -3.56 -12.48
CA ILE A 43 -3.22 -2.92 -12.00
C ILE A 43 -2.14 -3.01 -13.07
N TYR A 44 -1.62 -1.85 -13.47
CA TYR A 44 -0.51 -1.68 -14.39
C TYR A 44 0.78 -1.51 -13.60
N LEU A 45 1.67 -2.49 -13.72
CA LEU A 45 3.01 -2.50 -13.18
C LEU A 45 3.94 -1.91 -14.24
N ASN A 46 4.71 -0.89 -13.88
CA ASN A 46 5.69 -0.27 -14.76
C ASN A 46 7.03 -0.18 -14.03
N TRP A 47 8.10 -0.66 -14.63
CA TRP A 47 9.44 -0.53 -14.07
C TRP A 47 10.47 -0.19 -15.14
N VAL A 48 11.55 0.43 -14.70
CA VAL A 48 12.67 0.81 -15.56
C VAL A 48 13.95 0.24 -14.96
N ILE A 49 14.67 -0.54 -15.75
CA ILE A 49 16.00 -1.03 -15.39
C ILE A 49 17.02 0.04 -15.76
N THR A 50 17.90 0.38 -14.82
CA THR A 50 18.96 1.39 -14.98
C THR A 50 19.96 0.98 -16.06
N SER A 51 20.45 1.96 -16.83
CA SER A 51 21.52 1.73 -17.80
C SER A 51 22.76 1.11 -17.16
N GLY A 52 23.40 0.15 -17.84
CA GLY A 52 24.57 -0.57 -17.33
C GLY A 52 24.19 -1.84 -16.57
N SER A 53 22.90 -2.11 -16.37
CA SER A 53 22.40 -3.31 -15.71
C SER A 53 21.69 -4.23 -16.70
N THR A 54 21.82 -5.54 -16.47
CA THR A 54 21.03 -6.55 -17.16
C THR A 54 20.54 -7.59 -16.16
N CYS A 55 19.49 -8.32 -16.54
CA CYS A 55 18.96 -9.45 -15.80
C CYS A 55 18.59 -10.58 -16.76
N ASP A 56 18.33 -11.75 -16.21
CA ASP A 56 17.85 -12.92 -16.94
C ASP A 56 16.41 -13.20 -16.52
N GLY A 57 15.50 -12.68 -17.32
CA GLY A 57 14.07 -12.70 -17.09
C GLY A 57 13.61 -11.79 -15.96
N THR A 58 12.30 -11.61 -15.89
CA THR A 58 11.62 -10.94 -14.79
C THR A 58 10.38 -11.74 -14.43
N LYS A 59 10.33 -12.29 -13.21
CA LYS A 59 9.09 -12.86 -12.67
C LYS A 59 8.34 -11.78 -11.91
N ILE A 60 7.04 -11.75 -12.13
CA ILE A 60 6.12 -10.84 -11.47
C ILE A 60 5.38 -11.63 -10.42
N LEU A 61 5.59 -11.24 -9.15
CA LEU A 61 5.02 -11.91 -8.00
C LEU A 61 4.00 -10.99 -7.32
N ARG A 62 2.90 -11.57 -6.84
CA ARG A 62 1.86 -10.87 -6.07
C ARG A 62 1.60 -11.55 -4.74
N SER A 63 1.36 -10.74 -3.71
CA SER A 63 0.95 -11.17 -2.38
C SER A 63 -0.22 -10.33 -1.88
N THR A 64 -0.95 -10.86 -0.91
CA THR A 64 -2.03 -10.18 -0.18
C THR A 64 -1.71 -10.01 1.31
N ASP A 65 -0.57 -10.57 1.75
CA ASP A 65 -0.13 -10.58 3.16
C ASP A 65 1.31 -10.11 3.35
N GLN A 66 2.00 -9.72 2.27
CA GLN A 66 3.43 -9.35 2.22
C GLN A 66 4.42 -10.48 2.55
N VAL A 67 3.94 -11.70 2.76
CA VAL A 67 4.77 -12.84 3.19
C VAL A 67 4.77 -13.93 2.12
N HIS A 68 3.60 -14.31 1.63
CA HIS A 68 3.45 -15.35 0.63
C HIS A 68 3.22 -14.72 -0.74
N PHE A 69 4.21 -14.82 -1.61
CA PHE A 69 4.18 -14.30 -2.97
C PHE A 69 3.94 -15.43 -3.98
N ALA A 70 2.94 -15.26 -4.83
CA ALA A 70 2.62 -16.15 -5.94
C ALA A 70 3.03 -15.50 -7.27
N GLN A 71 3.65 -16.27 -8.16
CA GLN A 71 3.97 -15.80 -9.52
C GLN A 71 2.67 -15.63 -10.32
N ILE A 72 2.49 -14.43 -10.89
CA ILE A 72 1.34 -14.09 -11.74
C ILE A 72 1.75 -13.81 -13.20
N GLY A 73 3.05 -13.70 -13.47
CA GLY A 73 3.57 -13.44 -14.81
C GLY A 73 5.08 -13.59 -14.88
N GLU A 74 5.59 -13.64 -16.10
CA GLU A 74 7.02 -13.73 -16.38
C GLU A 74 7.33 -13.14 -17.76
N ILE A 75 8.42 -12.37 -17.84
CA ILE A 75 9.03 -11.90 -19.08
C ILE A 75 10.35 -12.66 -19.24
N LEU A 76 10.45 -13.51 -20.26
CA LEU A 76 11.63 -14.35 -20.49
C LEU A 76 12.71 -13.61 -21.28
N GLY A 77 13.97 -14.01 -21.07
CA GLY A 77 15.13 -13.53 -21.82
C GLY A 77 15.86 -12.37 -21.15
N ILE A 78 16.86 -11.82 -21.84
CA ILE A 78 17.70 -10.76 -21.27
C ILE A 78 16.87 -9.49 -21.11
N CYS A 79 16.87 -8.95 -19.88
CA CYS A 79 16.29 -7.66 -19.55
C CYS A 79 17.38 -6.62 -19.26
N GLY A 80 17.05 -5.33 -19.43
CA GLY A 80 17.98 -4.20 -19.28
C GLY A 80 18.85 -3.95 -20.52
N SER A 81 19.83 -3.06 -20.36
CA SER A 81 20.80 -2.72 -21.40
C SER A 81 22.07 -2.13 -20.77
N ALA A 82 23.22 -2.43 -21.38
CA ALA A 82 24.50 -1.90 -20.93
C ALA A 82 24.67 -0.40 -21.17
N SER A 83 23.84 0.21 -22.03
CA SER A 83 24.07 1.57 -22.54
C SER A 83 22.92 2.54 -22.32
N PHE A 84 21.72 2.07 -21.99
CA PHE A 84 20.55 2.92 -21.80
C PHE A 84 19.56 2.26 -20.84
N PRO A 85 18.71 3.05 -20.15
CA PRO A 85 17.65 2.50 -19.32
C PRO A 85 16.58 1.83 -20.18
N VAL A 86 15.94 0.77 -19.68
CA VAL A 86 14.93 0.00 -20.40
C VAL A 86 13.66 -0.14 -19.57
N GLY A 87 12.54 0.30 -20.14
CA GLY A 87 11.22 0.22 -19.53
C GLY A 87 10.49 -1.09 -19.84
N TYR A 88 9.71 -1.56 -18.88
CA TYR A 88 8.89 -2.76 -18.97
C TYR A 88 7.52 -2.49 -18.35
N GLU A 89 6.52 -3.22 -18.85
CA GLU A 89 5.16 -3.17 -18.34
C GLU A 89 4.58 -4.57 -18.16
N PHE A 90 3.69 -4.71 -17.18
CA PHE A 90 2.88 -5.89 -16.97
C PHE A 90 1.50 -5.47 -16.44
N VAL A 91 0.45 -6.17 -16.86
CA VAL A 91 -0.92 -5.91 -16.39
C VAL A 91 -1.41 -7.07 -15.55
N ASP A 92 -1.69 -6.82 -14.28
CA ASP A 92 -2.51 -7.70 -13.47
C ASP A 92 -3.98 -7.44 -13.78
N GLU A 93 -4.54 -8.33 -14.60
CA GLU A 93 -5.93 -8.33 -15.07
C GLU A 93 -6.94 -8.71 -13.98
N ASN A 94 -6.50 -9.42 -12.94
CA ASN A 94 -7.37 -9.96 -11.90
C ASN A 94 -6.78 -9.70 -10.50
N PRO A 95 -6.57 -8.43 -10.12
CA PRO A 95 -6.06 -8.09 -8.81
C PRO A 95 -7.09 -8.47 -7.74
N VAL A 96 -6.63 -8.78 -6.53
CA VAL A 96 -7.57 -9.11 -5.47
C VAL A 96 -8.25 -7.83 -5.01
N LYS A 97 -9.54 -7.73 -5.29
CA LYS A 97 -10.33 -6.55 -4.99
C LYS A 97 -10.57 -6.42 -3.49
N ASN A 98 -10.86 -5.21 -3.05
CA ASN A 98 -11.25 -4.87 -1.68
C ASN A 98 -10.14 -5.18 -0.66
N GLN A 99 -8.89 -5.14 -1.08
CA GLN A 99 -7.73 -5.27 -0.21
C GLN A 99 -6.48 -4.73 -0.90
N ARG A 100 -5.43 -4.54 -0.11
CA ARG A 100 -4.11 -4.16 -0.63
C ARG A 100 -3.46 -5.35 -1.33
N ASN A 101 -3.01 -5.12 -2.55
CA ASN A 101 -2.17 -6.04 -3.31
C ASN A 101 -0.72 -5.56 -3.20
N TYR A 102 0.20 -6.50 -3.04
CA TYR A 102 1.63 -6.27 -2.93
C TYR A 102 2.32 -6.94 -4.11
N TYR A 103 3.24 -6.25 -4.75
CA TYR A 103 3.96 -6.72 -5.93
C TYR A 103 5.46 -6.69 -5.69
N LEU A 104 6.13 -7.71 -6.18
CA LEU A 104 7.56 -7.92 -6.09
C LEU A 104 8.07 -8.43 -7.44
N LEU A 105 9.17 -7.88 -7.93
CA LEU A 105 9.84 -8.37 -9.14
C LEU A 105 11.04 -9.23 -8.73
N GLU A 106 11.18 -10.42 -9.32
CA GLU A 106 12.40 -11.23 -9.26
C GLU A 106 13.14 -11.08 -10.60
N LEU A 107 14.32 -10.45 -10.57
CA LEU A 107 15.12 -10.07 -11.74
C LEU A 107 16.25 -11.07 -12.00
N GLY A 108 15.93 -12.36 -11.87
CA GLY A 108 16.89 -13.46 -11.98
C GLY A 108 18.03 -13.33 -10.97
N ARG A 109 19.27 -13.34 -11.46
CA ARG A 109 20.48 -13.21 -10.60
C ARG A 109 20.69 -11.82 -10.03
N SER A 110 19.98 -10.82 -10.54
CA SER A 110 20.11 -9.43 -10.11
C SER A 110 19.32 -9.13 -8.84
N GLY A 111 18.61 -10.12 -8.29
CA GLY A 111 17.90 -10.01 -7.02
C GLY A 111 16.43 -9.61 -7.19
N THR A 112 15.88 -9.00 -6.14
CA THR A 112 14.48 -8.60 -6.06
C THR A 112 14.31 -7.09 -6.07
N SER A 113 13.14 -6.61 -6.47
CA SER A 113 12.75 -5.21 -6.26
C SER A 113 12.35 -4.97 -4.80
N GLU A 114 12.16 -3.70 -4.42
CA GLU A 114 11.32 -3.40 -3.26
C GLU A 114 9.87 -3.85 -3.50
N ILE A 115 9.12 -4.05 -2.42
CA ILE A 115 7.69 -4.37 -2.50
C ILE A 115 6.90 -3.08 -2.78
N ALA A 116 6.22 -3.04 -3.92
CA ALA A 116 5.25 -2.00 -4.22
C ALA A 116 3.84 -2.46 -3.81
N SER A 117 2.96 -1.53 -3.42
CA SER A 117 1.58 -1.90 -3.05
C SER A 117 0.53 -0.90 -3.49
N ILE A 118 -0.66 -1.41 -3.82
CA ILE A 118 -1.81 -0.62 -4.23
C ILE A 118 -3.10 -1.35 -3.82
N GLU A 119 -4.15 -0.60 -3.49
CA GLU A 119 -5.47 -1.15 -3.16
C GLU A 119 -6.45 -0.92 -4.31
N ILE A 120 -7.21 -1.98 -4.65
CA ILE A 120 -8.32 -1.93 -5.60
C ILE A 120 -9.61 -1.95 -4.79
N ILE A 121 -10.45 -0.94 -4.98
CA ILE A 121 -11.76 -0.85 -4.35
C ILE A 121 -12.80 -1.26 -5.40
N ASP A 122 -13.60 -2.28 -5.09
CA ASP A 122 -14.76 -2.65 -5.89
C ASP A 122 -16.00 -1.94 -5.35
N LEU A 123 -16.58 -1.05 -6.16
CA LEU A 123 -17.76 -0.29 -5.78
C LEU A 123 -19.08 -1.05 -6.03
N HIS A 124 -19.01 -2.26 -6.62
CA HIS A 124 -20.17 -3.04 -7.07
C HIS A 124 -21.12 -2.23 -7.97
N ASP A 125 -22.29 -2.79 -8.29
CA ASP A 125 -23.32 -2.12 -9.11
C ASP A 125 -23.92 -0.86 -8.44
N LYS A 126 -23.60 -0.62 -7.16
CA LYS A 126 -24.14 0.52 -6.40
C LYS A 126 -23.36 1.81 -6.62
N GLY A 127 -22.15 1.73 -7.19
CA GLY A 127 -21.26 2.89 -7.37
C GLY A 127 -20.65 3.42 -6.07
N TYR A 128 -20.69 2.63 -4.98
CA TYR A 128 -20.04 2.98 -3.71
C TYR A 128 -19.73 1.75 -2.84
N GLN A 129 -18.76 1.91 -1.94
CA GLN A 129 -18.44 0.93 -0.91
C GLN A 129 -18.23 1.61 0.46
N ILE A 130 -18.57 0.93 1.56
CA ILE A 130 -18.41 1.48 2.92
C ILE A 130 -17.58 0.52 3.76
N ARG A 131 -16.54 1.02 4.44
CA ARG A 131 -15.62 0.18 5.23
C ARG A 131 -15.14 0.91 6.50
N PRO A 132 -15.29 0.33 7.70
CA PRO A 132 -16.17 -0.80 8.01
C PRO A 132 -17.67 -0.41 7.94
N ASN A 133 -18.53 -1.41 7.75
CA ASN A 133 -19.98 -1.28 7.91
C ASN A 133 -20.53 -2.61 8.47
N PRO A 134 -21.04 -2.65 9.72
CA PRO A 134 -21.27 -1.54 10.64
C PRO A 134 -20.01 -0.77 11.08
N ALA A 135 -20.16 0.53 11.31
CA ALA A 135 -19.10 1.45 11.74
C ALA A 135 -19.10 1.59 13.26
N SER A 136 -17.93 1.47 13.90
CA SER A 136 -17.79 1.76 15.33
C SER A 136 -17.28 3.18 15.57
N THR A 137 -15.98 3.39 15.50
CA THR A 137 -15.36 4.70 15.74
C THR A 137 -15.27 5.58 14.50
N GLN A 138 -15.10 4.95 13.33
CA GLN A 138 -15.03 5.61 12.04
C GLN A 138 -15.47 4.69 10.90
N THR A 139 -15.78 5.28 9.76
CA THR A 139 -16.00 4.57 8.51
C THR A 139 -15.56 5.42 7.32
N THR A 140 -15.24 4.75 6.22
CA THR A 140 -14.89 5.38 4.96
C THR A 140 -15.90 4.99 3.90
N ILE A 141 -16.48 5.97 3.22
CA ILE A 141 -17.33 5.78 2.04
C ILE A 141 -16.50 6.04 0.79
N TYR A 142 -16.29 5.01 -0.02
CA TYR A 142 -15.60 5.06 -1.30
C TYR A 142 -16.61 5.21 -2.45
N PHE A 143 -16.25 5.97 -3.48
CA PHE A 143 -17.05 6.19 -4.68
C PHE A 143 -16.13 6.57 -5.85
N ASP A 144 -16.61 6.52 -7.09
CA ASP A 144 -15.81 6.88 -8.26
C ASP A 144 -15.63 8.41 -8.36
N ASN A 145 -14.38 8.85 -8.52
CA ASN A 145 -14.05 10.25 -8.77
C ASN A 145 -12.72 10.38 -9.53
N ASP A 146 -12.57 9.65 -10.63
CA ASP A 146 -11.33 9.63 -11.42
C ASP A 146 -10.96 11.02 -11.98
N LYS A 147 -11.96 11.88 -12.18
CA LYS A 147 -11.79 13.27 -12.65
C LYS A 147 -11.37 14.25 -11.55
N GLN A 148 -11.28 13.80 -10.30
CA GLN A 148 -10.94 14.62 -9.14
C GLN A 148 -11.84 15.86 -8.98
N GLU A 149 -13.12 15.70 -9.29
CA GLU A 149 -14.11 16.77 -9.17
C GLU A 149 -14.53 16.96 -7.71
N LYS A 150 -15.02 18.16 -7.39
CA LYS A 150 -15.52 18.48 -6.04
C LYS A 150 -16.83 17.74 -5.77
N HIS A 151 -16.86 16.98 -4.68
CA HIS A 151 -18.05 16.27 -4.22
C HIS A 151 -18.41 16.66 -2.79
N LEU A 152 -19.72 16.71 -2.50
CA LEU A 152 -20.28 16.97 -1.18
C LEU A 152 -20.95 15.71 -0.64
N LEU A 153 -20.57 15.29 0.57
CA LEU A 153 -21.29 14.31 1.36
C LEU A 153 -22.26 15.02 2.31
N ALA A 154 -23.48 14.52 2.40
CA ALA A 154 -24.42 14.82 3.47
C ALA A 154 -24.89 13.51 4.13
N LEU A 155 -24.81 13.45 5.46
CA LEU A 155 -25.21 12.29 6.27
C LEU A 155 -26.39 12.68 7.15
N TYR A 156 -27.45 11.87 7.09
CA TYR A 156 -28.71 12.08 7.79
C TYR A 156 -28.97 10.92 8.73
N HIS A 157 -29.50 11.23 9.91
CA HIS A 157 -30.12 10.21 10.76
C HIS A 157 -31.47 9.78 10.15
N LEU A 158 -32.03 8.65 10.61
CA LEU A 158 -33.26 8.06 10.08
C LEU A 158 -34.50 8.97 10.17
N ASP A 159 -34.48 9.91 11.12
CA ASP A 159 -35.51 10.95 11.30
C ASP A 159 -35.39 12.12 10.31
N GLY A 160 -34.36 12.11 9.45
CA GLY A 160 -34.10 13.14 8.45
C GLY A 160 -33.20 14.29 8.95
N VAL A 161 -32.71 14.25 10.19
CA VAL A 161 -31.80 15.27 10.71
C VAL A 161 -30.43 15.14 10.05
N LEU A 162 -29.93 16.23 9.47
CA LEU A 162 -28.57 16.31 8.94
C LEU A 162 -27.56 16.32 10.11
N VAL A 163 -26.69 15.32 10.15
CA VAL A 163 -25.73 15.13 11.26
C VAL A 163 -24.28 15.39 10.87
N HIS A 164 -23.94 15.28 9.58
CA HIS A 164 -22.59 15.53 9.09
C HIS A 164 -22.59 15.96 7.63
N THR A 165 -21.65 16.84 7.28
CA THR A 165 -21.34 17.20 5.89
C THR A 165 -19.84 17.28 5.71
N SER A 166 -19.35 16.86 4.55
CA SER A 166 -17.94 17.00 4.19
C SER A 166 -17.76 17.15 2.68
N VAL A 167 -16.60 17.68 2.28
CA VAL A 167 -16.24 17.88 0.89
C VAL A 167 -14.95 17.14 0.60
N THR A 168 -14.84 16.56 -0.59
CA THR A 168 -13.61 15.91 -1.08
C THR A 168 -13.41 16.21 -2.57
N PHE A 169 -12.15 16.18 -3.00
CA PHE A 169 -11.75 16.07 -4.40
C PHE A 169 -11.23 14.66 -4.73
N GLY A 170 -11.12 13.79 -3.73
CA GLY A 170 -10.73 12.40 -3.88
C GLY A 170 -11.91 11.47 -4.13
N SER A 171 -11.64 10.17 -4.05
CA SER A 171 -12.61 9.09 -4.28
C SER A 171 -13.17 8.50 -2.97
N PHE A 172 -13.09 9.23 -1.86
CA PHE A 172 -13.59 8.77 -0.57
C PHE A 172 -13.94 9.91 0.40
N PHE A 173 -14.77 9.58 1.38
CA PHE A 173 -15.07 10.39 2.57
C PHE A 173 -14.79 9.59 3.84
N ASN A 174 -14.04 10.18 4.77
CA ASN A 174 -13.88 9.64 6.11
C ASN A 174 -14.91 10.26 7.04
N ILE A 175 -15.61 9.42 7.81
CA ILE A 175 -16.66 9.81 8.74
C ILE A 175 -16.26 9.32 10.12
N TYR A 176 -16.10 10.26 11.05
CA TYR A 176 -15.93 9.93 12.47
C TYR A 176 -17.30 9.63 13.08
N THR A 177 -17.50 8.40 13.53
CA THR A 177 -18.81 7.89 13.98
C THR A 177 -18.91 7.76 15.50
N ALA A 178 -17.81 7.86 16.25
CA ALA A 178 -17.78 7.61 17.70
C ALA A 178 -18.78 8.46 18.52
N ASN A 179 -19.07 9.67 18.06
CA ASN A 179 -20.00 10.59 18.74
C ASN A 179 -21.43 10.57 18.16
N LEU A 180 -21.68 9.72 17.16
CA LEU A 180 -23.01 9.54 16.58
C LEU A 180 -23.75 8.42 17.32
N PRO A 181 -25.04 8.58 17.64
CA PRO A 181 -25.86 7.52 18.18
C PRO A 181 -25.80 6.22 17.36
N VAL A 182 -25.94 5.08 18.03
CA VAL A 182 -26.11 3.79 17.36
C VAL A 182 -27.39 3.83 16.54
N GLY A 183 -27.33 3.44 15.28
CA GLY A 183 -28.48 3.52 14.39
C GLY A 183 -28.15 3.40 12.91
N LEU A 184 -29.19 3.50 12.09
CA LEU A 184 -29.08 3.54 10.64
C LEU A 184 -29.08 4.99 10.17
N TYR A 185 -28.13 5.30 9.30
CA TYR A 185 -27.97 6.61 8.69
C TYR A 185 -28.09 6.50 7.17
N ILE A 186 -28.56 7.56 6.54
CA ILE A 186 -28.67 7.71 5.09
C ILE A 186 -27.65 8.75 4.67
N PHE A 187 -26.90 8.49 3.60
CA PHE A 187 -26.01 9.50 3.03
C PHE A 187 -26.33 9.76 1.57
N THR A 188 -25.97 10.96 1.13
CA THR A 188 -25.97 11.37 -0.27
C THR A 188 -24.61 11.95 -0.63
N ILE A 189 -24.11 11.61 -1.83
CA ILE A 189 -22.96 12.27 -2.44
C ILE A 189 -23.47 13.01 -3.68
N SER A 190 -23.18 14.30 -3.76
CA SER A 190 -23.55 15.15 -4.89
C SER A 190 -22.35 15.83 -5.53
N GLY A 191 -22.43 16.04 -6.84
CA GLY A 191 -21.44 16.82 -7.59
C GLY A 191 -21.64 18.33 -7.43
N ALA A 192 -20.86 19.12 -8.19
CA ALA A 192 -20.86 20.59 -8.10
C ALA A 192 -22.22 21.26 -8.43
N GLU A 193 -23.07 20.61 -9.23
CA GLU A 193 -24.42 21.10 -9.57
C GLU A 193 -25.52 20.61 -8.61
N ASN A 194 -25.15 20.05 -7.45
CA ASN A 194 -26.07 19.44 -6.49
C ASN A 194 -26.91 18.27 -7.04
N SER A 195 -26.56 17.73 -8.22
CA SER A 195 -27.12 16.46 -8.69
C SER A 195 -26.64 15.34 -7.77
N THR A 196 -27.58 14.58 -7.21
CA THR A 196 -27.23 13.42 -6.37
C THR A 196 -26.70 12.32 -7.26
N LEU A 197 -25.45 11.93 -7.04
CA LEU A 197 -24.76 10.88 -7.79
C LEU A 197 -24.88 9.53 -7.09
N VAL A 198 -24.74 9.53 -5.77
CA VAL A 198 -24.79 8.32 -4.94
C VAL A 198 -25.73 8.55 -3.76
N LYS A 199 -26.54 7.54 -3.45
CA LYS A 199 -27.31 7.47 -2.20
C LYS A 199 -27.12 6.09 -1.58
N GLY A 200 -26.85 6.07 -0.28
CA GLY A 200 -26.66 4.81 0.42
C GLY A 200 -27.04 4.88 1.89
N LYS A 201 -26.76 3.79 2.59
CA LYS A 201 -27.03 3.63 4.01
C LYS A 201 -25.79 3.12 4.73
N VAL A 202 -25.56 3.61 5.93
CA VAL A 202 -24.50 3.15 6.83
C VAL A 202 -25.08 2.82 8.20
N ILE A 203 -24.62 1.73 8.80
CA ILE A 203 -25.02 1.32 10.15
C ILE A 203 -23.90 1.76 11.09
N ILE A 204 -24.24 2.46 12.17
CA ILE A 204 -23.31 2.79 13.25
C ILE A 204 -23.61 1.89 14.44
N GLN A 205 -22.58 1.24 14.96
CA GLN A 205 -22.60 0.31 16.08
C GLN A 205 -21.29 0.39 16.86
N HIS A 206 -21.34 0.85 18.11
CA HIS A 206 -20.21 0.94 19.04
C HIS A 206 -19.95 -0.36 19.80
#